data_AF-A0A9D8BYW9-F1
#
_entry.id   AF-A0A9D8BYW9-F1
#
_cell.length_a   1.000
_cell.length_b   1.000
_cell.length_c   1.000
_cell.angle_alpha   90.00
_cell.angle_beta   90.00
_cell.angle_gamma   90.00
#
_symmetry.space_group_name_H-M   'P 1'
#
loop_
_entity.id
_entity.type
_entity.pdbx_description
1 polymer ?
#
loop_
_entity_poly.entity_id
_entity_poly.type
_entity_poly.pdbx_seq_one_letter_code
_entity_poly.pdbx_strand_id
1 'polypeptide(L)'
;DSIAGVGRWNKIIEKAGIPFQLKAPHKAFHRNIGALAGVKVSPDGKVISAAEWAAHVDHWLPSASDRAFVASLMGRCVEPGKFANWIAPPVMGINRQPVNFDYVRFN
;
A
#
# COMPACT_ATOMS: atom_id res chain seq x y z
N ASP A 1 3.48 14.59 -6.75
CA ASP A 1 2.38 13.89 -7.46
C ASP A 1 2.49 12.39 -7.22
N SER A 2 1.37 11.73 -6.90
CA SER A 2 1.26 10.30 -6.59
C SER A 2 1.53 9.41 -7.80
N ILE A 3 1.20 9.86 -9.01
CA ILE A 3 1.38 9.06 -10.24
C ILE A 3 2.86 8.74 -10.47
N ALA A 4 3.74 9.74 -10.31
CA ALA A 4 5.18 9.54 -10.44
C ALA A 4 5.74 8.57 -9.38
N GLY A 5 5.13 8.52 -8.18
CA GLY A 5 5.47 7.56 -7.13
C GLY A 5 5.13 6.12 -7.53
N VAL A 6 3.91 5.90 -8.01
CA VAL A 6 3.45 4.58 -8.51
C VAL A 6 4.35 4.07 -9.63
N GLY A 7 4.76 4.95 -10.55
CA GLY A 7 5.71 4.59 -11.62
C GLY A 7 7.06 4.08 -11.09
N ARG A 8 7.57 4.62 -9.99
CA ARG A 8 8.81 4.12 -9.37
C ARG A 8 8.64 2.74 -8.72
N TRP A 9 7.49 2.48 -8.10
CA TRP A 9 7.20 1.15 -7.54
C TRP A 9 7.07 0.08 -8.62
N ASN A 10 6.41 0.39 -9.74
CA ASN A 10 6.28 -0.55 -10.86
C ASN A 10 7.63 -0.96 -11.45
N LYS A 11 8.66 -0.09 -11.46
CA LYS A 11 10.02 -0.47 -11.87
C LYS A 11 10.62 -1.58 -11.01
N ILE A 12 10.29 -1.64 -9.72
CA ILE A 12 10.78 -2.69 -8.80
C ILE A 12 10.10 -4.01 -9.13
N ILE A 13 8.78 -3.99 -9.34
CA ILE A 13 7.98 -5.17 -9.71
C ILE A 13 8.44 -5.75 -11.06
N GLU A 14 8.64 -4.87 -12.06
CA GLU A 14 9.15 -5.24 -13.37
C GLU A 14 10.57 -5.83 -13.30
N LYS A 15 11.47 -5.22 -12.52
CA LYS A 15 12.82 -5.74 -12.30
C LYS A 15 12.82 -7.13 -11.65
N ALA A 16 11.80 -7.45 -10.85
CA ALA A 16 11.60 -8.78 -10.28
C ALA A 16 10.99 -9.80 -11.28
N GLY A 17 10.70 -9.39 -12.52
CA GLY A 17 10.15 -10.26 -13.57
C GLY A 17 8.66 -10.57 -13.38
N ILE A 18 7.94 -9.80 -12.55
CA ILE A 18 6.54 -10.07 -12.24
C ILE A 18 5.66 -9.29 -13.23
N PRO A 19 4.75 -9.96 -13.99
CA PRO A 19 3.87 -9.30 -14.95
C PRO A 19 2.68 -8.61 -14.26
N PHE A 20 2.97 -7.66 -13.36
CA PHE A 20 2.00 -6.94 -12.55
C PHE A 20 2.34 -5.45 -12.51
N GLN A 21 1.32 -4.60 -12.44
CA GLN A 21 1.48 -3.16 -12.30
C GLN A 21 0.43 -2.58 -11.35
N LEU A 22 0.89 -1.77 -10.41
CA LEU A 22 0.07 -0.90 -9.59
C LEU A 22 -0.51 0.24 -10.45
N LYS A 23 -1.77 0.60 -10.18
CA LYS A 23 -2.48 1.67 -10.87
C LYS A 23 -3.22 2.53 -9.86
N ALA A 24 -3.22 3.84 -10.07
CA ALA A 24 -4.11 4.74 -9.32
C ALA A 24 -5.54 4.55 -9.83
N PRO A 25 -6.55 4.45 -8.94
CA PRO A 25 -7.94 4.33 -9.37
C PRO A 25 -8.44 5.66 -9.95
N HIS A 26 -9.56 5.60 -10.67
CA HIS A 26 -10.27 6.79 -11.13
C HIS A 26 -10.62 7.71 -9.95
N LYS A 27 -10.54 9.04 -10.14
CA LYS A 27 -10.72 10.06 -9.08
C LYS A 27 -12.09 10.05 -8.37
N ALA A 28 -13.08 9.40 -8.97
CA ALA A 28 -14.43 9.23 -8.42
C ALA A 28 -14.60 7.95 -7.59
N PHE A 29 -13.65 7.02 -7.65
CA PHE A 29 -13.69 5.78 -6.89
C PHE A 29 -13.70 6.08 -5.38
N HIS A 30 -14.62 5.44 -4.66
CA HIS A 30 -14.70 5.43 -3.20
C HIS A 30 -14.63 6.83 -2.53
N ARG A 31 -15.47 7.76 -3.00
CA ARG A 31 -15.56 9.12 -2.47
C ARG A 31 -16.69 9.25 -1.45
N ASN A 32 -16.37 9.92 -0.32
CA ASN A 32 -17.33 10.25 0.74
C ASN A 32 -17.59 11.76 0.87
N ILE A 33 -17.01 12.58 -0.02
CA ILE A 33 -17.12 14.06 0.01
C ILE A 33 -17.35 14.59 -1.41
N GLY A 34 -18.25 15.57 -1.53
CA GLY A 34 -18.55 16.31 -2.77
C GLY A 34 -19.66 15.66 -3.61
N ALA A 35 -19.85 16.15 -4.84
CA ALA A 35 -20.96 15.74 -5.71
C ALA A 35 -20.97 14.24 -6.10
N LEU A 36 -19.83 13.57 -5.97
CA LEU A 36 -19.69 12.13 -6.25
C LEU A 36 -19.72 11.28 -4.96
N ALA A 37 -20.02 11.88 -3.80
CA ALA A 37 -20.21 11.15 -2.57
C ALA A 37 -21.39 10.17 -2.72
N GLY A 38 -21.17 8.91 -2.35
CA GLY A 38 -22.21 7.87 -2.41
C GLY A 38 -22.45 7.25 -3.79
N VAL A 39 -21.94 7.84 -4.87
CA VAL A 39 -21.97 7.22 -6.19
C VAL A 39 -21.02 6.02 -6.22
N LYS A 40 -21.52 4.87 -6.69
CA LYS A 40 -20.69 3.67 -6.85
C LYS A 40 -19.97 3.74 -8.19
N VAL A 41 -18.67 3.99 -8.13
CA VAL A 41 -17.79 4.03 -9.31
C VAL A 41 -16.70 3.00 -9.11
N SER A 42 -16.44 2.15 -10.10
CA SER A 42 -15.35 1.16 -10.10
C SER A 42 -13.96 1.83 -10.20
N PRO A 43 -12.86 1.10 -9.90
CA PRO A 43 -11.51 1.66 -10.03
C PRO A 43 -11.15 2.16 -11.44
N ASP A 44 -11.74 1.59 -12.48
CA ASP A 44 -11.58 2.02 -13.88
C ASP A 44 -12.55 3.13 -14.31
N GLY A 45 -13.42 3.61 -13.42
CA GLY A 45 -14.23 4.80 -13.64
C GLY A 45 -15.65 4.58 -14.15
N LYS A 46 -16.15 3.33 -14.15
CA LYS A 46 -17.52 3.02 -14.55
C LYS A 46 -18.48 3.25 -13.38
N VAL A 47 -19.60 3.90 -13.63
CA VAL A 47 -20.69 3.97 -12.66
C VAL A 47 -21.37 2.61 -12.64
N ILE A 48 -21.47 2.00 -11.46
CA ILE A 48 -21.96 0.65 -11.26
C ILE A 48 -23.11 0.62 -10.26
N SER A 49 -23.84 -0.49 -10.23
CA SER A 49 -24.94 -0.66 -9.28
C SER A 49 -24.43 -0.91 -7.85
N ALA A 50 -25.29 -0.73 -6.85
CA ALA A 50 -24.97 -1.08 -5.47
C ALA A 50 -24.72 -2.58 -5.28
N ALA A 51 -25.46 -3.44 -6.00
CA ALA A 51 -25.26 -4.89 -5.98
C ALA A 51 -23.91 -5.29 -6.59
N GLU A 52 -23.55 -4.69 -7.73
CA GLU A 52 -22.24 -4.92 -8.36
C GLU A 52 -21.09 -4.43 -7.49
N TRP A 53 -21.25 -3.27 -6.85
CA TRP A 53 -20.28 -2.77 -5.86
C TRP A 53 -20.11 -3.77 -4.70
N ALA A 54 -21.21 -4.22 -4.10
CA ALA A 54 -21.16 -5.14 -2.96
C ALA A 54 -20.49 -6.48 -3.33
N ALA A 55 -20.68 -6.97 -4.55
CA ALA A 55 -20.06 -8.19 -5.03
C ALA A 55 -18.54 -8.08 -5.26
N HIS A 56 -18.00 -6.87 -5.48
CA HIS A 56 -16.60 -6.68 -5.88
C HIS A 56 -15.76 -5.83 -4.95
N VAL A 57 -16.37 -5.18 -3.95
CA VAL A 57 -15.66 -4.20 -3.10
C VAL A 57 -14.43 -4.79 -2.42
N ASP A 58 -14.48 -6.05 -2.00
CA ASP A 58 -13.36 -6.74 -1.35
C ASP A 58 -12.22 -7.09 -2.32
N HIS A 59 -12.45 -7.04 -3.64
CA HIS A 59 -11.38 -7.13 -4.65
C HIS A 59 -10.66 -5.79 -4.87
N TRP A 60 -11.26 -4.67 -4.44
CA TRP A 60 -10.72 -3.33 -4.65
C TRP A 60 -10.21 -2.66 -3.38
N LEU A 61 -10.83 -3.00 -2.24
CA LEU A 61 -10.52 -2.46 -0.92
C LEU A 61 -10.15 -3.61 0.02
N PRO A 62 -9.21 -3.40 0.96
CA PRO A 62 -8.86 -4.45 1.91
C PRO A 62 -10.06 -4.87 2.75
N SER A 63 -10.38 -6.16 2.68
CA SER A 63 -11.44 -6.82 3.45
C SER A 63 -11.06 -6.90 4.94
N ALA A 64 -11.98 -7.40 5.77
CA ALA A 64 -11.68 -7.67 7.17
C ALA A 64 -10.57 -8.73 7.34
N SER A 65 -10.57 -9.77 6.52
CA SER A 65 -9.54 -10.81 6.53
C SER A 65 -8.17 -10.31 6.08
N ASP A 66 -8.12 -9.45 5.05
CA ASP A 66 -6.84 -8.87 4.60
C ASP A 66 -6.21 -8.02 5.71
N ARG A 67 -7.04 -7.22 6.41
CA ARG A 67 -6.60 -6.39 7.54
C ARG A 67 -6.12 -7.23 8.71
N ALA A 68 -6.84 -8.31 9.05
CA ALA A 68 -6.44 -9.23 10.10
C ALA A 68 -5.10 -9.93 9.77
N PHE A 69 -4.91 -10.33 8.52
CA PHE A 69 -3.66 -10.91 8.06
C PHE A 69 -2.50 -9.92 8.14
N VAL A 70 -2.65 -8.69 7.62
CA VAL A 70 -1.60 -7.67 7.73
C VAL A 70 -1.28 -7.37 9.19
N ALA A 71 -2.30 -7.28 10.06
CA ALA A 71 -2.10 -7.05 11.49
C ALA A 71 -1.30 -8.19 12.17
N SER A 72 -1.48 -9.44 11.76
CA SER A 72 -0.73 -10.56 12.34
C SER A 72 0.76 -10.54 11.99
N LEU A 73 1.16 -9.84 10.93
CA LEU A 73 2.57 -9.62 10.57
C LEU A 73 3.27 -8.57 11.46
N MET A 74 2.50 -7.77 12.19
CA MET A 74 3.02 -6.61 12.92
C MET A 74 3.62 -7.03 14.27
N GLY A 75 4.93 -7.29 14.27
CA GLY A 75 5.74 -7.51 15.47
C GLY A 75 6.85 -6.46 15.63
N ARG A 76 7.10 -6.02 16.87
CA ARG A 76 8.19 -5.07 17.17
C ARG A 76 9.55 -5.73 16.92
N CYS A 77 10.39 -5.09 16.12
CA CYS A 77 11.79 -5.45 15.90
C CYS A 77 12.68 -4.24 16.25
N VAL A 78 13.50 -4.36 17.30
CA VAL A 78 14.32 -3.23 17.82
C VAL A 78 15.81 -3.55 17.92
N GLU A 79 16.22 -4.75 17.52
CA GLU A 79 17.64 -5.07 17.45
C GLU A 79 18.28 -4.24 16.32
N PRO A 80 19.35 -3.46 16.58
CA PRO A 80 20.00 -2.65 15.56
C PRO A 80 20.40 -3.47 14.34
N GLY A 81 20.00 -3.00 13.15
CA GLY A 81 20.28 -3.66 11.88
C GLY A 81 19.36 -4.84 11.55
N LYS A 82 18.40 -5.19 12.41
CA LYS A 82 17.34 -6.15 12.09
C LYS A 82 16.10 -5.43 11.59
N PHE A 83 15.37 -6.12 10.70
CA PHE A 83 14.11 -5.67 10.12
C PHE A 83 13.08 -6.78 10.24
N ALA A 84 11.81 -6.43 10.38
CA ALA A 84 10.73 -7.41 10.38
C ALA A 84 10.64 -8.12 9.01
N ASN A 85 10.25 -9.39 8.99
CA ASN A 85 10.29 -10.24 7.79
C ASN A 85 9.46 -9.71 6.61
N TRP A 86 8.47 -8.86 6.85
CA TRP A 86 7.61 -8.31 5.80
C TRP A 86 8.22 -7.10 5.06
N ILE A 87 9.38 -6.60 5.49
CA ILE A 87 10.03 -5.43 4.88
C ILE A 87 11.53 -5.66 4.65
N ALA A 88 12.00 -5.27 3.46
CA ALA A 88 13.41 -5.31 3.14
C ALA A 88 14.19 -4.17 3.84
N PRO A 89 15.48 -4.35 4.13
CA PRO A 89 16.34 -3.27 4.63
C PRO A 89 16.40 -2.08 3.64
N PRO A 90 16.57 -0.84 4.14
CA PRO A 90 16.77 0.31 3.28
C PRO A 90 18.14 0.26 2.59
N VAL A 91 18.26 0.95 1.45
CA VAL A 91 19.51 1.01 0.67
C VAL A 91 20.63 1.74 1.43
N MET A 92 20.29 2.69 2.29
CA MET A 92 21.25 3.47 3.08
C MET A 92 20.65 3.91 4.41
N GLY A 93 21.52 4.18 5.39
CA GLY A 93 21.14 4.78 6.66
C GLY A 93 20.91 6.29 6.58
N ILE A 94 20.64 6.90 7.73
CA ILE A 94 20.31 8.33 7.84
C ILE A 94 21.56 9.11 8.28
N ASN A 95 21.75 10.31 7.73
CA ASN A 95 22.85 11.22 8.12
C ASN A 95 24.25 10.56 8.06
N ARG A 96 24.50 9.78 7.00
CA ARG A 96 25.75 9.01 6.80
C ARG A 96 26.04 7.97 7.88
N GLN A 97 25.10 7.69 8.78
CA GLN A 97 25.21 6.60 9.72
C GLN A 97 24.92 5.26 9.03
N PRO A 98 25.51 4.15 9.51
CA PRO A 98 25.22 2.83 8.96
C PRO A 98 23.78 2.40 9.26
N VAL A 99 23.26 1.42 8.51
CA VAL A 99 21.89 0.92 8.67
C VAL A 99 21.66 0.29 10.06
N ASN A 100 22.71 -0.25 10.68
CA ASN A 100 22.68 -0.81 12.03
C ASN A 100 23.08 0.17 13.13
N PHE A 101 23.08 1.48 12.85
CA PHE A 101 23.26 2.50 13.88
C PHE A 101 22.13 2.42 14.92
N ASP A 102 22.46 2.74 16.16
CA ASP A 102 21.49 2.80 17.25
C ASP A 102 20.66 4.09 17.15
N TYR A 103 19.67 4.08 16.25
CA TYR A 103 18.85 5.26 15.92
C TYR A 103 17.93 5.71 17.07
N VAL A 104 17.61 4.83 18.02
CA VAL A 104 16.73 5.13 19.15
C VAL A 104 17.27 4.47 20.40
N ARG A 105 17.56 5.28 21.42
CA ARG A 105 17.91 4.82 22.77
C ARG A 105 16.68 4.91 23.66
N PHE A 106 16.41 3.86 24.43
CA PHE A 106 15.18 3.74 25.24
C PHE A 106 15.35 4.16 26.71
N ASN A 107 16.56 4.56 27.11
CA ASN A 107 16.90 5.01 28.45
C ASN A 107 16.80 6.53 28.56
#